data_AF-A0AAU8CF98-F1
#
_entry.id   AF-A0AAU8CF98-F1
#
_cell.length_a   1.000
_cell.length_b   1.000
_cell.length_c   1.000
_cell.angle_alpha   90.00
_cell.angle_beta   90.00
_cell.angle_gamma   90.00
#
_symmetry.space_group_name_H-M   'P 1'
#
loop_
_entity.id
_entity.type
_entity.pdbx_description
1 polymer ?
#
loop_
_entity_poly.entity_id
_entity_poly.type
_entity_poly.pdbx_seq_one_letter_code
_entity_poly.pdbx_strand_id
1 'polypeptide(L)'
;MSDCINYPEGERQDECAICGGPLEQIAPDMTSAYPNLVCWECDLKAETSNGEKPKQGAAYREKVKADAEDPDSVNFPANPGDNPVFIDGHKCWRRYRFGGYVTRLDQFDCDDIWEFREKHESP
;
A
#
# COMPACT_ATOMS: atom_id res chain seq x y z
N MET A 1 14.05 26.21 4.04
CA MET A 1 14.89 25.00 4.09
C MET A 1 13.99 23.96 4.72
N SER A 2 13.36 23.11 3.89
CA SER A 2 12.48 22.06 4.39
C SER A 2 13.35 20.97 5.02
N ASP A 3 13.02 20.59 6.25
CA ASP A 3 13.66 19.49 6.94
C ASP A 3 13.46 18.20 6.11
N CYS A 4 14.55 17.61 5.64
CA CYS A 4 14.54 16.31 5.00
C CYS A 4 14.15 15.27 6.08
N ILE A 5 12.99 14.64 5.92
CA ILE A 5 12.59 13.51 6.75
C ILE A 5 13.64 12.40 6.55
N ASN A 6 14.39 12.05 7.60
CA ASN A 6 15.34 10.95 7.57
C ASN A 6 14.56 9.65 7.77
N TYR A 7 14.33 8.95 6.67
CA TYR A 7 13.82 7.58 6.66
C TYR A 7 14.95 6.58 6.93
N PRO A 8 14.65 5.35 7.40
CA PRO A 8 15.65 4.28 7.57
C PRO A 8 16.57 4.13 6.34
N GLU A 9 17.83 3.79 6.59
CA GLU A 9 18.83 3.55 5.54
C GLU A 9 18.34 2.45 4.58
N GLY A 10 18.23 2.78 3.28
CA GLY A 10 17.78 1.87 2.22
C GLY A 10 16.41 2.21 1.60
N GLU A 11 15.66 3.16 2.16
CA GLU A 11 14.33 3.51 1.67
C GLU A 11 14.35 4.50 0.49
N ARG A 12 13.70 4.11 -0.62
CA ARG A 12 13.62 4.92 -1.85
C ARG A 12 12.52 5.98 -1.73
N GLN A 13 12.83 7.21 -2.14
CA GLN A 13 11.92 8.37 -1.99
C GLN A 13 11.47 8.98 -3.31
N ASP A 14 12.32 8.91 -4.33
CA ASP A 14 12.16 9.60 -5.63
C ASP A 14 11.99 8.62 -6.81
N GLU A 15 12.28 7.34 -6.59
CA GLU A 15 12.12 6.26 -7.56
C GLU A 15 11.17 5.15 -7.06
N CYS A 16 10.56 4.46 -8.02
CA CYS A 16 9.70 3.31 -7.76
C CYS A 16 10.49 2.20 -7.06
N ALA A 17 9.96 1.72 -5.94
CA ALA A 17 10.58 0.66 -5.15
C ALA A 17 10.65 -0.70 -5.87
N ILE A 18 9.85 -0.89 -6.93
CA ILE A 18 9.86 -2.11 -7.76
C ILE A 18 10.77 -1.96 -8.98
N CYS A 19 10.50 -0.99 -9.85
CA CYS A 19 11.20 -0.89 -11.14
C CYS A 19 12.35 0.12 -11.19
N GLY A 20 12.54 0.96 -10.15
CA GLY A 20 13.53 2.05 -10.15
C GLY A 20 13.19 3.20 -11.11
N GLY A 21 12.00 3.20 -11.72
CA GLY A 21 11.54 4.30 -12.57
C GLY A 21 11.21 5.55 -11.75
N PRO A 22 11.34 6.75 -12.33
CA PRO A 22 11.08 8.01 -11.61
C PRO A 22 9.61 8.14 -11.21
N LEU A 23 9.34 8.75 -10.06
CA LEU A 23 7.98 8.96 -9.53
C LEU A 23 7.36 10.31 -9.94
N GLU A 24 7.73 10.87 -11.10
CA GLU A 24 7.28 12.19 -11.58
C GLU A 24 5.75 12.34 -11.67
N GLN A 25 5.03 11.23 -11.83
CA GLN A 25 3.56 11.21 -11.90
C GLN A 25 2.90 11.21 -10.52
N ILE A 26 3.67 11.00 -9.45
CA ILE A 26 3.21 11.09 -8.07
C ILE A 26 3.52 12.50 -7.57
N ALA A 27 2.54 13.13 -6.92
CA ALA A 27 2.71 14.47 -6.40
C ALA A 27 3.93 14.55 -5.45
N PRO A 28 4.83 15.54 -5.58
CA PRO A 28 6.08 15.59 -4.82
C PRO A 28 5.90 15.56 -3.30
N ASP A 29 4.83 16.16 -2.79
CA ASP A 29 4.42 16.12 -1.39
C ASP A 29 4.14 14.68 -0.91
N MET A 30 3.51 13.86 -1.76
CA MET A 30 3.28 12.45 -1.49
C MET A 30 4.58 11.63 -1.52
N THR A 31 5.49 11.91 -2.46
CA THR A 31 6.80 11.24 -2.51
C THR A 31 7.68 11.55 -1.30
N SER A 32 7.57 12.76 -0.74
CA SER A 32 8.29 13.14 0.48
C SER A 32 7.69 12.59 1.78
N ALA A 33 6.45 12.09 1.74
CA ALA A 33 5.70 11.67 2.92
C ALA A 33 5.64 10.14 3.09
N TYR A 34 5.87 9.38 2.02
CA TYR A 34 5.83 7.92 2.05
C TYR A 34 7.08 7.34 1.39
N PRO A 35 7.90 6.60 2.13
CA PRO A 35 9.01 5.89 1.55
C PRO A 35 8.52 4.65 0.79
N ASN A 36 9.39 4.15 -0.08
CA ASN A 36 9.22 2.91 -0.84
C ASN A 36 7.98 2.89 -1.73
N LEU A 37 7.62 4.03 -2.30
CA LEU A 37 6.46 4.14 -3.18
C LEU A 37 6.60 3.28 -4.44
N VAL A 38 5.48 2.71 -4.86
CA VAL A 38 5.36 1.93 -6.09
C VAL A 38 4.62 2.76 -7.14
N CYS A 39 5.18 2.86 -8.35
CA CYS A 39 4.53 3.57 -9.45
C CYS A 39 3.24 2.85 -9.89
N TRP A 40 2.32 3.60 -10.50
CA TRP A 40 1.04 3.08 -10.97
C TRP A 40 1.19 1.88 -11.93
N GLU A 41 2.18 1.91 -12.82
CA GLU A 41 2.41 0.84 -13.79
C GLU A 41 2.78 -0.50 -13.11
N CYS A 42 3.58 -0.45 -12.03
CA CYS A 42 3.87 -1.64 -11.24
C CYS A 42 2.65 -2.06 -10.41
N ASP A 43 1.94 -1.10 -9.81
CA ASP A 43 0.76 -1.38 -9.00
C ASP A 43 -0.40 -2.03 -9.78
N LEU A 44 -0.52 -1.75 -11.08
CA LEU A 44 -1.51 -2.41 -11.95
C LEU A 44 -1.33 -3.94 -12.04
N LYS A 45 -0.13 -4.45 -11.72
CA LYS A 45 0.17 -5.88 -11.69
C LYS A 45 -0.15 -6.54 -10.35
N ALA A 46 -0.57 -5.76 -9.35
CA ALA A 46 -0.77 -6.26 -8.01
C ALA A 46 -1.81 -7.39 -7.96
N GLU A 47 -1.50 -8.42 -7.18
CA GLU A 47 -2.37 -9.56 -6.87
C GLU A 47 -2.48 -9.78 -5.35
N THR A 48 -3.49 -10.52 -4.91
CA THR A 48 -3.58 -11.02 -3.53
C THR A 48 -2.65 -12.22 -3.35
N SER A 49 -2.52 -12.74 -2.12
CA SER A 49 -1.76 -13.97 -1.85
C SER A 49 -2.23 -15.19 -2.65
N ASN A 50 -3.45 -15.15 -3.18
CA ASN A 50 -4.05 -16.23 -3.96
C ASN A 50 -3.96 -15.99 -5.47
N GLY A 51 -3.24 -14.96 -5.92
CA GLY A 51 -3.10 -14.61 -7.35
C GLY A 51 -4.33 -13.92 -7.94
N GLU A 52 -5.22 -13.37 -7.11
CA GLU A 52 -6.40 -12.66 -7.57
C GLU A 52 -6.16 -11.16 -7.68
N LYS A 53 -6.92 -10.47 -8.54
CA LYS A 53 -6.88 -9.01 -8.59
C LYS A 53 -7.40 -8.42 -7.27
N PRO A 54 -6.64 -7.53 -6.59
CA PRO A 54 -7.03 -6.97 -5.31
C PRO A 54 -8.25 -6.06 -5.45
N LYS A 55 -9.23 -6.27 -4.58
CA LYS A 55 -10.46 -5.50 -4.49
C LYS A 55 -10.27 -4.32 -3.55
N GLN A 56 -11.08 -3.28 -3.77
CA GLN A 56 -11.15 -2.10 -2.92
C GLN A 56 -12.59 -1.58 -2.86
N GLY A 57 -12.88 -0.72 -1.88
CA GLY A 57 -14.17 -0.04 -1.77
C GLY A 57 -15.35 -1.03 -1.70
N ALA A 58 -16.37 -0.81 -2.52
CA ALA A 58 -17.58 -1.63 -2.54
C ALA A 58 -17.28 -3.11 -2.84
N ALA A 59 -16.42 -3.40 -3.83
CA ALA A 59 -16.07 -4.76 -4.20
C ALA A 59 -15.37 -5.52 -3.06
N TYR A 60 -14.55 -4.83 -2.26
CA TYR A 60 -13.95 -5.42 -1.07
C TYR A 60 -15.00 -5.68 0.01
N ARG A 61 -15.90 -4.72 0.24
CA ARG A 61 -16.98 -4.86 1.24
C ARG A 61 -17.89 -6.04 0.92
N GLU A 62 -18.26 -6.21 -0.35
CA GLU A 62 -19.07 -7.35 -0.82
C GLU A 62 -18.36 -8.69 -0.59
N LYS A 63 -17.06 -8.77 -0.93
CA LYS A 63 -16.24 -9.96 -0.66
C LYS A 63 -16.27 -10.35 0.82
N VAL A 64 -15.89 -9.43 1.71
CA VAL A 64 -15.81 -9.73 3.15
C VAL A 64 -17.19 -10.07 3.73
N LYS A 65 -18.25 -9.41 3.27
CA LYS A 65 -19.62 -9.76 3.70
C LYS A 65 -20.05 -11.15 3.25
N ALA A 66 -19.69 -11.56 2.04
CA ALA A 66 -20.02 -12.89 1.53
C ALA A 66 -19.34 -14.01 2.33
N ASP A 67 -18.15 -13.73 2.87
CA ASP A 67 -17.36 -14.68 3.65
C ASP A 67 -17.67 -14.65 5.16
N ALA A 68 -18.47 -13.68 5.64
CA ALA A 68 -18.77 -13.50 7.05
C ALA A 68 -19.96 -14.38 7.52
N GLU A 69 -19.86 -14.93 8.73
CA GLU A 69 -20.96 -15.66 9.38
C GLU A 69 -22.18 -14.74 9.64
N ASP A 70 -21.92 -13.48 10.03
CA ASP A 70 -22.91 -12.42 10.18
C ASP A 70 -22.51 -11.19 9.34
N PRO A 71 -23.00 -11.09 8.09
CA PRO A 71 -22.65 -10.02 7.16
C PRO A 71 -23.04 -8.60 7.62
N ASP A 72 -24.03 -8.48 8.51
CA ASP A 72 -24.52 -7.19 9.00
C ASP A 72 -23.69 -6.66 10.17
N SER A 73 -22.92 -7.53 10.83
CA SER A 73 -22.00 -7.18 11.93
C SER A 73 -20.63 -6.65 11.48
N VAL A 74 -20.27 -6.82 10.20
CA VAL A 74 -18.92 -6.50 9.72
C VAL A 74 -18.68 -4.98 9.71
N ASN A 75 -17.71 -4.55 10.51
CA ASN A 75 -17.24 -3.16 10.51
C ASN A 75 -16.10 -2.96 9.51
N PHE A 76 -16.18 -1.90 8.72
CA PHE A 76 -15.20 -1.58 7.69
C PHE A 76 -14.58 -0.20 7.92
N PRO A 77 -13.29 -0.02 7.65
CA PRO A 77 -12.72 1.32 7.57
C PRO A 77 -13.36 2.12 6.43
N ALA A 78 -13.16 3.45 6.43
CA ALA A 78 -13.76 4.35 5.43
C ALA A 78 -13.40 3.95 3.99
N ASN A 79 -12.12 3.65 3.75
CA ASN A 79 -11.62 3.16 2.46
C ASN A 79 -10.96 1.79 2.67
N PRO A 80 -11.72 0.67 2.54
CA PRO A 80 -11.18 -0.67 2.72
C PRO A 80 -10.65 -1.24 1.40
N GLY A 81 -9.77 -2.21 1.49
CA GLY A 81 -9.29 -2.98 0.35
C GLY A 81 -8.32 -4.08 0.77
N ASP A 82 -8.01 -4.97 -0.17
CA ASP A 82 -7.11 -6.09 0.07
C ASP A 82 -5.71 -5.61 0.44
N ASN A 83 -5.17 -6.17 1.51
CA ASN A 83 -3.81 -6.00 1.99
C ASN A 83 -3.38 -7.30 2.70
N PRO A 84 -2.12 -7.72 2.59
CA PRO A 84 -1.11 -7.19 1.67
C PRO A 84 -1.47 -7.48 0.19
N VAL A 85 -0.79 -6.81 -0.72
CA VAL A 85 -0.78 -7.14 -2.15
C VAL A 85 0.63 -7.55 -2.58
N PHE A 86 0.74 -8.30 -3.67
CA PHE A 86 2.00 -8.81 -4.20
C PHE A 86 2.19 -8.30 -5.62
N ILE A 87 3.37 -7.76 -5.92
CA ILE A 87 3.72 -7.23 -7.24
C ILE A 87 5.00 -7.91 -7.68
N ASP A 88 4.93 -8.71 -8.74
CA ASP A 88 6.07 -9.49 -9.24
C ASP A 88 6.74 -10.32 -8.11
N GLY A 89 5.94 -10.83 -7.16
CA GLY A 89 6.38 -11.60 -5.98
C GLY A 89 6.78 -10.77 -4.75
N HIS A 90 6.82 -9.45 -4.85
CA HIS A 90 7.17 -8.57 -3.73
C HIS A 90 5.94 -8.16 -2.91
N LYS A 91 5.97 -8.42 -1.59
CA LYS A 91 4.93 -7.98 -0.64
C LYS A 91 4.89 -6.46 -0.56
N CYS A 92 3.70 -5.89 -0.68
CA CYS A 92 3.46 -4.45 -0.61
C CYS A 92 2.21 -4.17 0.24
N TRP A 93 2.18 -2.98 0.86
CA TRP A 93 1.04 -2.49 1.62
C TRP A 93 0.43 -1.27 0.98
N ARG A 94 -0.91 -1.28 0.89
CA ARG A 94 -1.72 -0.17 0.39
C ARG A 94 -2.23 0.69 1.53
N ARG A 95 -2.06 2.00 1.39
CA ARG A 95 -2.66 2.97 2.29
C ARG A 95 -3.81 3.67 1.58
N TYR A 96 -5.02 3.18 1.86
CA TYR A 96 -6.25 3.69 1.28
C TYR A 96 -6.64 5.05 1.86
N ARG A 97 -6.94 6.00 0.97
CA ARG A 97 -7.44 7.34 1.30
C ARG A 97 -8.60 7.71 0.37
N PHE A 98 -9.26 8.83 0.66
CA PHE A 98 -10.30 9.33 -0.24
C PHE A 98 -9.68 9.61 -1.62
N GLY A 99 -10.26 9.03 -2.67
CA GLY A 99 -9.78 9.17 -4.05
C GLY A 99 -8.78 8.11 -4.53
N GLY A 100 -8.38 7.15 -3.69
CA GLY A 100 -7.51 6.03 -4.13
C GLY A 100 -6.66 5.44 -3.02
N TYR A 101 -5.43 5.08 -3.35
CA TYR A 101 -4.44 4.57 -2.41
C TYR A 101 -3.03 4.85 -2.93
N VAL A 102 -2.06 4.76 -2.02
CA VAL A 102 -0.66 4.60 -2.38
C VAL A 102 -0.20 3.20 -2.01
N THR A 103 0.67 2.63 -2.82
CA THR A 103 1.27 1.31 -2.59
C THR A 103 2.72 1.49 -2.22
N ARG A 104 3.16 0.76 -1.19
CA ARG A 104 4.52 0.83 -0.66
C ARG A 104 5.10 -0.56 -0.53
N LEU A 105 6.33 -0.75 -1.02
CA LEU A 105 7.07 -2.01 -0.89
C LEU A 105 7.34 -2.30 0.59
N ASP A 106 7.11 -3.55 1.00
CA ASP A 106 7.50 -4.05 2.30
C ASP A 106 8.91 -4.65 2.25
N GLN A 107 9.91 -3.85 2.59
CA GLN A 107 11.31 -4.29 2.58
C GLN A 107 11.68 -5.19 3.78
N PHE A 108 10.81 -5.25 4.80
CA PHE A 108 11.07 -5.99 6.04
C PHE A 108 10.22 -7.25 6.19
N ASP A 109 9.43 -7.57 5.16
CA ASP A 109 8.51 -8.71 5.15
C ASP A 109 7.62 -8.76 6.39
N CYS A 110 7.02 -7.63 6.75
CA CYS A 110 6.20 -7.48 7.95
C CYS A 110 5.02 -8.46 7.94
N ASP A 111 4.66 -8.94 9.13
CA ASP A 111 3.57 -9.90 9.33
C ASP A 111 2.21 -9.23 9.10
N ASP A 112 2.08 -7.95 9.46
CA ASP A 112 0.86 -7.18 9.29
C ASP A 112 1.10 -5.69 8.97
N ILE A 113 0.00 -4.99 8.66
CA ILE A 113 0.03 -3.57 8.31
C ILE A 113 0.45 -2.66 9.49
N TRP A 114 0.30 -3.10 10.73
CA TRP A 114 0.69 -2.33 11.90
C TRP A 114 2.20 -2.36 12.10
N GLU A 115 2.81 -3.54 12.03
CA GLU A 115 4.27 -3.68 12.03
C GLU A 115 4.88 -2.89 10.86
N PHE A 116 4.28 -2.97 9.67
CA PHE A 116 4.72 -2.15 8.53
C PHE A 116 4.66 -0.65 8.83
N ARG A 117 3.60 -0.16 9.48
CA ARG A 117 3.49 1.26 9.86
C ARG A 117 4.50 1.64 10.92
N GLU A 118 4.69 0.83 11.96
CA GLU A 118 5.66 1.10 13.02
C GLU A 118 7.09 1.25 12.49
N LYS A 119 7.46 0.45 11.46
CA LYS A 119 8.80 0.51 10.86
C LYS A 119 9.01 1.69 9.90
N HIS A 120 7.94 2.23 9.30
CA HIS A 120 8.09 3.17 8.17
C HIS A 120 7.21 4.43 8.22
N GLU A 121 6.43 4.64 9.29
CA GLU A 121 5.80 5.92 9.58
C GLU A 121 6.57 6.53 10.76
N SER A 122 7.30 7.63 10.52
CA SER A 122 7.88 8.43 11.61
C SER A 122 6.75 8.97 12.51
N PRO A 123 6.96 9.09 13.83
CA PRO A 123 5.99 9.66 14.75
C PRO A 123 5.55 11.09 14.39
#